data_AF-A0A2K3M7T2-F1
#
_entry.id   AF-A0A2K3M7T2-F1
#
_cell.length_a   1.000
_cell.length_b   1.000
_cell.length_c   1.000
_cell.angle_alpha   90.00
_cell.angle_beta   90.00
_cell.angle_gamma   90.00
#
_symmetry.space_group_name_H-M   'P 1'
#
loop_
_entity.id
_entity.type
_entity.pdbx_description
1 polymer ?
#
loop_
_entity_poly.entity_id
_entity_poly.type
_entity_poly.pdbx_seq_one_letter_code
_entity_poly.pdbx_strand_id
1 'polypeptide(L)'
;MVGRRFQVLHNDSNFDLEYDTDDGFEVFQFQLYSLTSVPPDQQKIYGAEPDTQISTDSDLATISDKLRLVSIDDEPPKPELDSAQFLQSDEELARLLQAEEEALMLQQYVASENTQEFESRVRPYVSQVLMYEDEIRQEAARKSVPVEELEEKALVSLAK
;
A
#
# COMPACT_ATOMS: atom_id res chain seq x y z
N MET A 1 27.95 1.92 15.86
CA MET A 1 27.58 3.34 15.87
C MET A 1 28.79 4.20 15.58
N VAL A 2 29.30 4.08 14.35
CA VAL A 2 30.30 5.01 13.81
C VAL A 2 29.65 5.61 12.57
N GLY A 3 28.83 6.64 12.79
CA GLY A 3 28.28 7.44 11.70
C GLY A 3 29.42 8.09 10.93
N ARG A 4 29.53 7.77 9.64
CA ARG A 4 30.47 8.38 8.72
C ARG A 4 29.73 9.33 7.80
N ARG A 5 30.37 10.46 7.50
CA ARG A 5 29.82 11.45 6.58
C ARG A 5 30.47 11.28 5.21
N PHE A 6 29.65 11.06 4.19
CA PHE A 6 30.05 10.98 2.80
C PHE A 6 29.51 12.18 2.03
N GLN A 7 30.27 12.65 1.05
CA GLN A 7 29.86 13.66 0.09
C GLN A 7 29.76 13.00 -1.28
N VAL A 8 28.55 12.92 -1.83
CA VAL A 8 28.27 12.24 -3.09
C VAL A 8 28.02 13.25 -4.19
N LEU A 9 28.83 13.18 -5.25
CA LEU A 9 28.70 14.01 -6.44
C LEU A 9 27.83 13.31 -7.48
N HIS A 10 26.75 13.94 -7.92
CA HIS A 10 25.88 13.49 -9.01
C HIS A 10 25.38 14.69 -9.83
N ASN A 11 25.52 14.67 -11.16
CA ASN A 11 25.06 15.73 -12.07
C ASN A 11 25.41 17.15 -11.61
N ASP A 12 26.69 17.39 -11.27
CA ASP A 12 27.22 18.67 -10.75
C ASP A 12 26.67 19.12 -9.39
N SER A 13 25.90 18.27 -8.70
CA SER A 13 25.36 18.52 -7.36
C SER A 13 26.09 17.67 -6.31
N ASN A 14 26.42 18.30 -5.17
CA ASN A 14 27.05 17.63 -4.03
C ASN A 14 26.01 17.33 -2.95
N PHE A 15 25.91 16.07 -2.54
CA PHE A 15 25.00 15.58 -1.51
C PHE A 15 25.79 15.13 -0.30
N ASP A 16 25.53 15.74 0.86
CA ASP A 16 26.14 15.30 2.11
C ASP A 16 25.24 14.24 2.77
N LEU A 17 25.79 13.06 3.00
CA LEU A 17 25.14 11.89 3.58
C LEU A 17 25.82 11.51 4.88
N GLU A 18 25.05 11.15 5.90
CA GLU A 18 25.55 10.52 7.11
C GLU A 18 25.03 9.08 7.13
N TYR A 19 25.94 8.11 7.20
CA TYR A 19 25.69 6.68 7.07
C TYR A 19 26.39 5.92 8.21
N ASP A 20 25.68 5.05 8.92
CA ASP A 20 26.28 4.13 9.88
C ASP A 20 26.73 2.86 9.15
N THR A 21 27.99 2.50 9.30
CA THR A 21 28.56 1.30 8.65
C THR A 21 27.97 -0.01 9.16
N ASP A 22 27.16 0.04 10.22
CA ASP A 22 26.44 -1.09 10.79
C ASP A 22 25.08 -1.36 10.09
N ASP A 23 24.56 -0.41 9.29
CA ASP A 23 23.21 -0.49 8.69
C ASP A 23 23.14 -1.34 7.40
N GLY A 24 24.28 -1.59 6.75
CA GLY A 24 24.41 -2.40 5.55
C GLY A 24 24.24 -1.62 4.23
N PHE A 25 24.98 -2.05 3.20
CA PHE A 25 25.18 -1.29 1.95
C PHE A 25 23.89 -0.95 1.22
N GLU A 26 22.87 -1.80 1.33
CA GLU A 26 21.54 -1.57 0.75
C GLU A 26 20.90 -0.30 1.29
N VAL A 27 21.04 -0.01 2.59
CA VAL A 27 20.51 1.20 3.22
C VAL A 27 21.16 2.44 2.64
N PHE A 28 22.47 2.37 2.36
CA PHE A 28 23.19 3.44 1.69
C PHE A 28 22.65 3.69 0.26
N GLN A 29 22.35 2.64 -0.49
CA GLN A 29 21.75 2.75 -1.83
C GLN A 29 20.33 3.34 -1.78
N PHE A 30 19.50 2.95 -0.82
CA PHE A 30 18.16 3.55 -0.66
C PHE A 30 18.21 5.03 -0.25
N GLN A 31 19.16 5.39 0.60
CA GLN A 31 19.39 6.79 0.97
C GLN A 31 19.84 7.62 -0.24
N LEU A 32 20.69 7.06 -1.09
CA LEU A 32 21.08 7.65 -2.36
C LEU A 32 19.92 7.78 -3.34
N TYR A 33 19.06 6.78 -3.45
CA TYR A 33 17.85 6.85 -4.27
C TYR A 33 16.93 7.99 -3.81
N SER A 34 16.80 8.18 -2.50
CA SER A 34 15.99 9.26 -1.93
C SER A 34 16.52 10.66 -2.28
N LEU A 35 17.84 10.81 -2.49
CA LEU A 35 18.47 12.09 -2.84
C LEU A 35 18.62 12.33 -4.35
N THR A 36 18.89 11.27 -5.11
CA THR A 36 19.29 11.35 -6.52
C THR A 36 18.22 10.80 -7.48
N SER A 37 17.20 10.12 -6.95
CA SER A 37 16.19 9.39 -7.71
C SER A 37 16.75 8.30 -8.64
N VAL A 38 18.01 7.88 -8.44
CA VAL A 38 18.64 6.78 -9.19
C VAL A 38 18.36 5.46 -8.47
N PRO A 39 17.67 4.48 -9.09
CA PRO A 39 17.35 3.19 -8.47
C PRO A 39 18.61 2.43 -8.01
N PRO A 40 18.58 1.70 -6.87
CA PRO A 40 19.72 0.93 -6.35
C PRO A 40 20.41 0.04 -7.40
N ASP A 41 19.64 -0.58 -8.28
CA ASP A 41 20.13 -1.48 -9.35
C ASP A 41 20.98 -0.77 -10.41
N GLN A 42 20.80 0.56 -10.54
CA GLN A 42 21.47 1.41 -11.53
C GLN A 42 22.53 2.31 -10.91
N GLN A 43 22.71 2.27 -9.59
CA GLN A 43 23.69 3.09 -8.89
C GLN A 43 25.10 2.51 -9.02
N LYS A 44 25.97 3.15 -9.82
CA LYS A 44 27.41 2.89 -9.80
C LYS A 44 28.11 3.92 -8.94
N ILE A 45 28.58 3.48 -7.77
CA ILE A 45 29.22 4.32 -6.76
C ILE A 45 30.73 4.17 -6.89
N TYR A 46 31.44 5.27 -7.10
CA TYR A 46 32.89 5.34 -7.24
C TYR A 46 33.50 6.13 -6.09
N GLY A 47 34.68 5.72 -5.62
CA GLY A 47 35.50 6.54 -4.72
C GLY A 47 36.16 7.70 -5.48
N ALA A 48 36.30 8.87 -4.83
CA ALA A 48 36.93 10.03 -5.48
C ALA A 48 38.38 9.77 -5.92
N GLU A 49 39.16 9.01 -5.15
CA GLU A 49 40.50 8.52 -5.50
C GLU A 49 40.83 7.24 -4.71
N PRO A 50 41.20 6.10 -5.32
CA PRO A 50 41.13 5.73 -6.74
C PRO A 50 39.67 5.48 -7.19
N ASP A 51 39.44 5.50 -8.51
CA ASP A 51 38.17 5.28 -9.24
C ASP A 51 37.68 3.82 -9.13
N THR A 52 37.70 3.29 -7.90
CA THR A 52 37.32 1.93 -7.54
C THR A 52 35.81 1.89 -7.36
N GLN A 53 35.16 0.98 -8.08
CA GLN A 53 33.74 0.71 -7.92
C GLN A 53 33.49 0.09 -6.55
N ILE A 54 32.64 0.73 -5.76
CA ILE A 54 32.29 0.29 -4.41
C ILE A 54 31.10 -0.65 -4.55
N SER A 55 31.29 -1.88 -4.10
CA SER A 55 30.24 -2.91 -4.15
C SER A 55 29.88 -3.47 -2.77
N THR A 56 30.66 -3.16 -1.73
CA THR A 56 30.46 -3.71 -0.38
C THR A 56 30.73 -2.68 0.73
N ASP A 57 30.14 -2.89 1.91
CA ASP A 57 30.37 -2.05 3.11
C ASP A 57 31.84 -2.00 3.55
N SER A 58 32.60 -3.07 3.29
CA SER A 58 34.05 -3.11 3.59
C SER A 58 34.83 -2.11 2.76
N ASP A 59 34.37 -1.81 1.54
CA ASP A 59 34.98 -0.82 0.66
C ASP A 59 34.65 0.60 1.16
N LEU A 60 33.41 0.85 1.61
CA LEU A 60 32.99 2.13 2.22
C LEU A 60 33.78 2.47 3.49
N ALA A 61 34.19 1.47 4.27
CA ALA A 61 34.98 1.65 5.48
C ALA A 61 36.44 2.07 5.20
N THR A 62 36.96 1.83 4.00
CA THR A 62 38.39 1.96 3.66
C THR A 62 38.71 3.21 2.85
N ILE A 63 37.71 3.85 2.24
CA ILE A 63 37.88 4.99 1.32
C ILE A 63 37.62 6.35 1.98
N SER A 64 38.03 7.39 1.25
CA SER A 64 37.82 8.80 1.61
C SER A 64 36.34 9.21 1.53
N ASP A 65 35.95 10.18 2.35
CA ASP A 65 34.61 10.78 2.51
C ASP A 65 33.97 11.39 1.24
N LYS A 66 34.57 11.22 0.06
CA LYS A 66 34.07 11.76 -1.22
C LYS A 66 33.79 10.63 -2.20
N LEU A 67 32.55 10.60 -2.68
CA LEU A 67 32.01 9.59 -3.58
C LEU A 67 31.46 10.25 -4.85
N ARG A 68 31.45 9.51 -5.95
CA ARG A 68 30.82 9.92 -7.21
C ARG A 68 29.79 8.89 -7.60
N LEU A 69 28.56 9.34 -7.86
CA LEU A 69 27.49 8.50 -8.38
C LEU A 69 27.40 8.70 -9.89
N VAL A 70 27.42 7.62 -10.65
CA VAL A 70 27.18 7.64 -12.10
C VAL A 70 25.95 6.79 -12.40
N SER A 71 24.90 7.42 -12.92
CA SER A 71 23.72 6.70 -13.44
C SER A 71 24.04 6.07 -14.81
N ILE A 72 23.45 4.91 -15.08
CA ILE A 72 23.71 4.10 -16.29
C ILE A 72 22.92 4.60 -17.52
N ASP A 73 21.96 5.51 -17.35
CA ASP A 73 20.97 5.88 -18.38
C ASP A 73 21.44 6.93 -19.44
N ASP A 74 22.71 6.91 -19.86
CA ASP A 74 23.17 7.69 -21.02
C ASP A 74 23.02 6.90 -22.36
N GLU A 75 22.00 6.02 -22.47
CA GLU A 75 21.56 5.36 -23.71
C GLU A 75 20.01 5.13 -23.71
N PRO A 76 19.35 5.08 -24.88
CA PRO A 76 17.95 5.48 -25.08
C PRO A 76 16.91 4.53 -24.45
N PRO A 77 15.68 5.03 -24.22
CA PRO A 77 14.74 4.48 -23.26
C PRO A 77 14.22 3.10 -23.68
N LYS A 78 14.35 2.13 -22.77
CA LYS A 78 13.58 0.87 -22.78
C LYS A 78 12.30 1.06 -21.97
N PRO A 79 11.24 0.33 -22.35
CA PRO A 79 9.88 0.79 -22.18
C PRO A 79 9.52 0.92 -20.71
N GLU A 80 8.92 2.07 -20.44
CA GLU A 80 8.33 2.51 -19.19
C GLU A 80 7.54 1.37 -18.53
N LEU A 81 8.11 0.83 -17.45
CA LEU A 81 7.30 0.21 -16.41
C LEU A 81 6.61 1.37 -15.67
N ASP A 82 5.34 1.56 -16.02
CA ASP A 82 4.30 2.17 -15.20
C ASP A 82 4.47 3.64 -14.74
N SER A 83 4.99 4.49 -15.62
CA SER A 83 4.75 5.95 -15.56
C SER A 83 3.24 6.29 -15.55
N ALA A 84 2.40 5.40 -16.08
CA ALA A 84 0.95 5.54 -16.14
C ALA A 84 0.25 5.43 -14.77
N GLN A 85 0.88 4.83 -13.76
CA GLN A 85 0.31 4.77 -12.40
C GLN A 85 0.49 6.10 -11.66
N PHE A 86 1.54 6.87 -11.97
CA PHE A 86 1.79 8.19 -11.38
C PHE A 86 0.89 9.31 -11.93
N LEU A 87 0.08 9.02 -12.96
CA LEU A 87 -0.85 9.98 -13.59
C LEU A 87 -2.30 9.80 -13.15
N GLN A 88 -2.59 8.80 -12.32
CA GLN A 88 -3.90 8.69 -11.69
C GLN A 88 -4.03 9.79 -10.64
N SER A 89 -5.16 10.49 -10.63
CA SER A 89 -5.50 11.36 -9.51
C SER A 89 -5.55 10.52 -8.22
N ASP A 90 -5.09 11.03 -7.08
CA ASP A 90 -5.10 10.31 -5.78
C ASP A 90 -6.45 9.63 -5.47
N GLU A 91 -7.55 10.24 -5.93
CA GLU A 91 -8.91 9.69 -5.81
C GLU A 91 -9.17 8.43 -6.66
N GLU A 92 -8.63 8.36 -7.87
CA GLU A 92 -8.77 7.18 -8.73
C GLU A 92 -7.96 6.02 -8.18
N LEU A 93 -6.75 6.30 -7.66
CA LEU A 93 -5.93 5.34 -6.95
C LEU A 93 -6.64 4.81 -5.70
N ALA A 94 -7.24 5.69 -4.89
CA ALA A 94 -8.01 5.29 -3.70
C ALA A 94 -9.19 4.38 -4.05
N ARG A 95 -9.91 4.68 -5.14
CA ARG A 95 -11.01 3.82 -5.63
C ARG A 95 -10.52 2.45 -6.09
N LEU A 96 -9.38 2.39 -6.77
CA LEU A 96 -8.80 1.14 -7.23
C LEU A 96 -8.38 0.25 -6.06
N LEU A 97 -7.67 0.82 -5.07
CA LEU A 97 -7.27 0.11 -3.86
C LEU A 97 -8.48 -0.41 -3.07
N GLN A 98 -9.52 0.40 -2.93
CA GLN A 98 -10.75 0.00 -2.23
C GLN A 98 -11.46 -1.16 -2.95
N ALA A 99 -11.54 -1.13 -4.29
CA ALA A 99 -12.12 -2.20 -5.07
C ALA A 99 -11.31 -3.51 -4.99
N GLU A 100 -9.98 -3.42 -4.94
CA GLU A 100 -9.09 -4.56 -4.76
C GLU A 100 -9.26 -5.20 -3.39
N GLU A 101 -9.31 -4.39 -2.32
CA GLU A 101 -9.54 -4.86 -0.95
C GLU A 101 -10.91 -5.57 -0.81
N GLU A 102 -11.98 -5.00 -1.38
CA GLU A 102 -13.31 -5.61 -1.38
C GLU A 102 -13.34 -6.95 -2.13
N ALA A 103 -12.65 -7.03 -3.27
CA ALA A 103 -12.55 -8.26 -4.06
C ALA A 103 -11.77 -9.35 -3.32
N LEU A 104 -10.66 -9.01 -2.66
CA LEU A 104 -9.88 -9.93 -1.83
C LEU A 104 -10.69 -10.44 -0.63
N MET A 105 -11.43 -9.55 0.03
CA MET A 105 -12.32 -9.90 1.14
C MET A 105 -13.41 -10.89 0.70
N LEU A 106 -14.03 -10.65 -0.46
CA LEU A 106 -15.00 -11.58 -1.08
C LEU A 106 -14.38 -12.94 -1.39
N GLN A 107 -13.16 -12.98 -1.94
CA GLN A 107 -12.46 -14.23 -2.21
C GLN A 107 -12.21 -15.02 -0.92
N GLN A 108 -11.82 -14.37 0.16
CA GLN A 108 -11.61 -15.03 1.46
C GLN A 108 -12.90 -15.64 2.02
N TYR A 109 -14.05 -14.98 1.86
CA TYR A 109 -15.35 -15.53 2.25
C TYR A 109 -15.71 -16.78 1.44
N VAL A 110 -15.51 -16.75 0.11
CA VAL A 110 -15.87 -17.84 -0.79
C VAL A 110 -14.89 -19.01 -0.71
N ALA A 111 -13.60 -18.75 -0.46
CA ALA A 111 -12.56 -19.78 -0.34
C ALA A 111 -12.60 -20.56 0.98
N SER A 112 -13.52 -20.25 1.89
CA SER A 112 -13.68 -21.01 3.12
C SER A 112 -14.10 -22.46 2.80
N GLU A 113 -13.29 -23.45 3.21
CA GLU A 113 -13.48 -24.88 2.89
C GLU A 113 -14.86 -25.45 3.33
N ASN A 114 -15.57 -24.74 4.21
CA ASN A 114 -16.84 -25.14 4.78
C ASN A 114 -18.09 -24.51 4.11
N THR A 115 -17.96 -23.87 2.95
CA THR A 115 -19.10 -23.19 2.30
C THR A 115 -20.30 -24.12 2.12
N GLN A 116 -20.06 -25.38 1.73
CA GLN A 116 -21.14 -26.36 1.51
C GLN A 116 -21.84 -26.77 2.82
N GLU A 117 -21.10 -26.94 3.91
CA GLU A 117 -21.69 -27.26 5.23
C GLU A 117 -22.49 -26.08 5.77
N PHE A 118 -21.97 -24.87 5.60
CA PHE A 118 -22.65 -23.64 5.97
C PHE A 118 -23.93 -23.44 5.17
N GLU A 119 -23.87 -23.57 3.84
CA GLU A 119 -25.04 -23.49 2.95
C GLU A 119 -26.10 -24.53 3.33
N SER A 120 -25.68 -25.75 3.64
CA SER A 120 -26.60 -26.83 4.04
C SER A 120 -27.36 -26.51 5.33
N ARG A 121 -26.71 -25.80 6.27
CA ARG A 121 -27.35 -25.35 7.52
C ARG A 121 -28.28 -24.17 7.30
N VAL A 122 -27.93 -23.23 6.42
CA VAL A 122 -28.67 -21.97 6.23
C VAL A 122 -29.84 -22.12 5.25
N ARG A 123 -29.67 -22.87 4.14
CA ARG A 123 -30.68 -23.04 3.08
C ARG A 123 -32.11 -23.33 3.59
N PRO A 124 -32.32 -24.23 4.57
CA PRO A 124 -33.67 -24.52 5.06
C PRO A 124 -34.38 -23.29 5.65
N TYR A 125 -33.63 -22.41 6.32
CA TYR A 125 -34.17 -21.22 6.98
C TYR A 125 -34.39 -20.04 6.05
N VAL A 126 -33.78 -20.03 4.86
CA VAL A 126 -34.00 -18.98 3.86
C VAL A 126 -35.48 -18.81 3.56
N SER A 127 -36.21 -19.92 3.43
CA SER A 127 -37.66 -19.89 3.20
C SER A 127 -38.46 -19.21 4.31
N GLN A 128 -37.98 -19.25 5.56
CA GLN A 128 -38.61 -18.59 6.71
C GLN A 128 -38.33 -17.09 6.72
N VAL A 129 -37.10 -16.70 6.40
CA VAL A 129 -36.70 -15.29 6.31
C VAL A 129 -37.49 -14.59 5.19
N LEU A 130 -37.61 -15.24 4.03
CA LEU A 130 -38.36 -14.70 2.89
C LEU A 130 -39.85 -14.45 3.20
N MET A 131 -40.43 -15.11 4.21
CA MET A 131 -41.81 -14.81 4.62
C MET A 131 -41.97 -13.39 5.18
N TYR A 132 -40.91 -12.82 5.73
CA TYR A 132 -40.91 -11.45 6.24
C TYR A 132 -40.72 -10.41 5.13
N GLU A 133 -40.31 -10.81 3.93
CA GLU A 133 -40.18 -9.93 2.75
C GLU A 133 -41.47 -9.88 1.91
N ASP A 134 -42.50 -10.65 2.27
CA ASP A 134 -43.80 -10.66 1.59
C ASP A 134 -44.60 -9.38 1.92
N GLU A 135 -44.67 -8.47 0.94
CA GLU A 135 -45.37 -7.18 1.04
C GLU A 135 -46.83 -7.33 1.49
N ILE A 136 -47.54 -8.37 1.04
CA ILE A 136 -48.95 -8.58 1.36
C ILE A 136 -49.10 -8.92 2.84
N ARG A 137 -48.21 -9.77 3.36
CA ARG A 137 -48.19 -10.13 4.80
C ARG A 137 -47.79 -8.95 5.66
N GLN A 138 -46.82 -8.15 5.22
CA GLN A 138 -46.41 -6.94 5.94
C GLN A 138 -47.56 -5.93 6.03
N GLU A 139 -48.28 -5.68 4.93
CA GLU A 139 -49.43 -4.78 4.93
C GLU A 139 -50.58 -5.29 5.81
N ALA A 140 -50.87 -6.59 5.76
CA ALA A 140 -51.88 -7.20 6.61
C ALA A 140 -51.51 -7.10 8.09
N ALA A 141 -50.24 -7.32 8.44
CA ALA A 141 -49.73 -7.15 9.79
C ALA A 141 -49.84 -5.69 10.26
N ARG A 142 -49.44 -4.72 9.42
CA ARG A 142 -49.58 -3.28 9.71
C ARG A 142 -51.01 -2.86 10.02
N LYS A 143 -51.99 -3.43 9.30
CA LYS A 143 -53.42 -3.14 9.53
C LYS A 143 -53.95 -3.72 10.85
N SER A 144 -53.29 -4.75 11.40
CA SER A 144 -53.71 -5.43 12.64
C SER A 144 -53.11 -4.82 13.91
N VAL A 145 -52.04 -4.04 13.77
CA VAL A 145 -51.28 -3.47 14.88
C VAL A 145 -51.60 -1.97 14.98
N PRO A 146 -51.80 -1.40 16.19
CA PRO A 146 -51.99 0.04 16.37
C PRO A 146 -50.66 0.78 16.19
N VAL A 147 -50.26 1.01 14.93
CA VAL A 147 -48.97 1.63 14.59
C VAL A 147 -48.86 3.06 15.13
N GLU A 148 -49.94 3.84 15.04
CA GLU A 148 -49.98 5.24 15.51
C GLU A 148 -49.64 5.36 17.01
N GLU A 149 -50.24 4.52 17.85
CA GLU A 149 -49.95 4.51 19.30
C GLU A 149 -48.50 4.09 19.61
N LEU A 150 -47.92 3.20 18.80
CA LEU A 150 -46.54 2.77 18.94
C LEU A 150 -45.57 3.88 18.55
N GLU A 151 -45.87 4.61 17.47
CA GLU A 151 -45.10 5.77 17.02
C GLU A 151 -45.13 6.90 18.06
N GLU A 152 -46.31 7.22 18.61
CA GLU A 152 -46.43 8.20 19.69
C GLU A 152 -45.59 7.83 20.92
N LYS A 153 -45.65 6.57 21.36
CA LYS A 153 -44.84 6.07 22.50
C LYS A 153 -43.35 6.08 22.19
N ALA A 154 -42.95 5.80 20.96
CA ALA A 154 -41.56 5.85 20.53
C ALA A 154 -41.03 7.29 20.58
N LEU A 155 -41.80 8.27 20.07
CA LEU A 155 -41.44 9.69 20.13
C LEU A 155 -41.29 10.20 21.56
N VAL A 156 -42.21 9.82 22.45
CA VAL A 156 -42.13 10.19 23.88
C VAL A 156 -40.90 9.57 24.55
N SER A 157 -40.51 8.36 24.15
CA SER A 157 -39.34 7.66 24.70
C SER A 157 -38.02 8.22 24.17
N LEU A 158 -37.98 8.68 22.92
CA LEU A 158 -36.79 9.27 22.28
C LEU A 158 -36.53 10.71 22.75
N ALA A 159 -37.57 11.41 23.19
CA ALA A 159 -37.49 12.76 23.75
C ALA A 159 -37.09 12.81 25.25
N LYS A 160 -36.93 11.64 25.90
CA LYS A 160 -36.57 11.51 27.32
C LYS A 160 -35.08 11.25 27.48
#